data_AF-A0A1L7CX91-F1
#
_entry.id   AF-A0A1L7CX91-F1
#
_cell.length_a   1.000
_cell.length_b   1.000
_cell.length_c   1.000
_cell.angle_alpha   90.00
_cell.angle_beta   90.00
_cell.angle_gamma   90.00
#
_symmetry.space_group_name_H-M   'P 1'
#
loop_
_entity.id
_entity.type
_entity.pdbx_description
1 polymer ?
#
loop_
_entity_poly.entity_id
_entity_poly.type
_entity_poly.pdbx_seq_one_letter_code
_entity_poly.pdbx_strand_id
1 'polypeptide(L)' 'MADYRPGDGGAERLRQYWLHGEGSVKIAWGTPGDWTRCVMHLTPHLGTRARGYCNLLHKRATGHYPGEHLPDGGGGGHAA' A
#
# COMPACT_ATOMS: atom_id res chain seq x y z
N MET A 1 -10.66 -18.06 17.37
CA MET A 1 -9.63 -17.29 16.65
C MET A 1 -10.30 -16.02 16.15
N ALA A 2 -9.69 -14.88 16.44
CA ALA A 2 -10.37 -13.62 16.72
C ALA A 2 -11.22 -13.04 15.58
N ASP A 3 -12.42 -12.62 15.97
CA ASP A 3 -13.30 -11.64 15.36
C ASP A 3 -12.51 -10.39 14.93
N TYR A 4 -12.17 -10.30 13.64
CA TYR A 4 -11.55 -9.13 13.03
C TYR A 4 -12.64 -8.12 12.68
N ARG A 5 -13.10 -7.35 13.67
CA ARG A 5 -13.98 -6.20 13.45
C ARG A 5 -13.15 -4.97 13.00
N PRO A 6 -13.44 -4.38 11.83
CA PRO A 6 -12.68 -3.26 11.28
C PRO A 6 -13.07 -1.94 11.96
N GLY A 7 -12.21 -1.46 12.85
CA GLY A 7 -12.32 -0.16 13.51
C GLY A 7 -11.01 0.19 14.22
N ASP A 8 -10.20 1.00 13.56
CA ASP A 8 -9.17 1.91 14.07
C ASP A 8 -7.91 1.41 14.80
N GLY A 9 -7.89 0.27 15.50
CA GLY A 9 -6.66 -0.18 16.21
C GLY A 9 -5.65 -0.96 15.35
N GLY A 10 -6.16 -1.84 14.48
CA GLY A 10 -5.32 -2.76 13.69
C GLY A 10 -4.67 -2.11 12.47
N ALA A 11 -5.31 -1.09 11.91
CA ALA A 11 -4.86 -0.44 10.67
C ALA A 11 -3.55 0.33 10.88
N GLU A 12 -3.40 1.06 11.98
CA GLU A 12 -2.14 1.75 12.30
C GLU A 12 -1.02 0.78 12.62
N ARG A 13 -1.30 -0.33 13.30
CA ARG A 13 -0.31 -1.37 13.56
C ARG A 13 0.13 -2.08 12.28
N LEU A 14 -0.80 -2.34 11.37
CA LEU A 14 -0.48 -2.78 10.01
C LEU A 14 0.35 -1.71 9.29
N ARG A 15 -0.01 -0.43 9.39
CA ARG A 15 0.72 0.67 8.75
C ARG A 15 2.18 0.65 9.18
N GLN A 16 2.44 0.60 10.48
CA GLN A 16 3.79 0.57 11.03
C GLN A 16 4.55 -0.69 10.60
N TYR A 17 3.90 -1.85 10.62
CA TYR A 17 4.50 -3.11 10.17
C TYR A 17 4.88 -3.11 8.68
N TRP A 18 4.02 -2.57 7.82
CA TRP A 18 4.25 -2.52 6.37
C TRP A 18 5.15 -1.36 5.94
N LEU A 19 5.27 -0.29 6.74
CA LEU A 19 6.12 0.85 6.44
C LEU A 19 7.55 0.70 7.01
N HIS A 20 7.66 0.26 8.28
CA HIS A 20 8.93 0.20 9.01
C HIS A 20 9.29 -1.20 9.53
N GLY A 21 8.34 -2.14 9.54
CA GLY A 21 8.56 -3.50 10.03
C GLY A 21 8.97 -4.49 8.93
N GLU A 22 8.90 -5.79 9.26
CA GLU A 22 9.18 -6.89 8.31
C GLU A 22 8.34 -6.82 7.02
N GLY A 23 7.14 -6.24 7.09
CA GLY A 23 6.28 -6.08 5.92
C GLY A 23 6.89 -5.15 4.86
N SER A 24 7.64 -4.13 5.30
CA SER A 24 8.38 -3.22 4.43
C SER A 24 9.44 -3.95 3.60
N VAL A 25 10.13 -4.91 4.22
CA VAL A 25 11.14 -5.75 3.54
C VAL A 25 10.48 -6.71 2.55
N LYS A 26 9.32 -7.28 2.90
CA LYS A 26 8.55 -8.17 2.00
C LYS A 26 8.02 -7.44 0.76
N ILE A 27 7.54 -6.21 0.96
CA ILE A 27 7.14 -5.33 -0.15
C ILE A 27 8.36 -4.80 -0.91
N ALA A 28 9.52 -4.67 -0.26
CA ALA A 28 10.73 -4.06 -0.79
C ALA A 28 10.42 -2.71 -1.45
N TRP A 29 10.00 -1.73 -0.64
CA TRP A 29 9.67 -0.38 -1.13
C TRP A 29 10.80 0.20 -1.99
N GLY A 30 10.45 0.80 -3.12
CA GLY A 30 11.41 1.36 -4.08
C GLY A 30 11.90 0.35 -5.11
N THR A 31 11.39 -0.88 -5.12
CA THR A 31 11.58 -1.83 -6.21
C THR A 31 10.38 -1.84 -7.14
N PRO A 32 10.57 -2.10 -8.45
CA PRO A 32 9.45 -2.17 -9.39
C PRO A 32 8.41 -3.22 -8.96
N GLY A 33 7.14 -2.82 -8.96
CA GLY A 33 6.01 -3.69 -8.60
C GLY A 33 5.83 -3.91 -7.09
N ASP A 34 6.44 -3.08 -6.25
CA ASP A 34 6.23 -3.05 -4.80
C ASP A 34 4.77 -2.72 -4.42
N TRP A 35 4.13 -1.79 -5.13
CA TRP A 35 2.71 -1.52 -4.95
C TRP A 35 1.81 -2.73 -5.24
N THR A 36 2.09 -3.46 -6.33
CA THR A 36 1.30 -4.65 -6.68
C THR A 36 1.43 -5.73 -5.60
N ARG A 37 2.63 -5.91 -5.05
CA ARG A 37 2.87 -6.82 -3.91
C ARG A 37 2.10 -6.37 -2.67
N CYS A 38 2.13 -5.07 -2.34
CA CYS A 38 1.33 -4.52 -1.26
C CYS A 38 -0.16 -4.83 -1.46
N VAL A 39 -0.72 -4.51 -2.63
CA VAL A 39 -2.14 -4.74 -2.91
C VAL A 39 -2.48 -6.22 -2.83
N MET A 40 -1.64 -7.11 -3.35
CA MET A 40 -1.87 -8.56 -3.28
C MET A 40 -1.93 -9.06 -1.83
N HIS A 41 -1.00 -8.62 -0.98
CA HIS A 41 -0.96 -9.03 0.42
C HIS A 41 -2.07 -8.40 1.26
N LEU A 42 -2.48 -7.16 0.95
CA LEU A 42 -3.46 -6.42 1.75
C LEU A 42 -4.91 -6.59 1.24
N THR A 43 -5.12 -7.00 -0.02
CA THR A 43 -6.45 -7.34 -0.56
C THR A 43 -7.24 -8.32 0.30
N PRO A 44 -6.68 -9.45 0.80
CA PRO A 44 -7.45 -10.36 1.67
C PRO A 44 -7.85 -9.73 3.02
N HIS A 45 -7.19 -8.64 3.45
CA HIS A 45 -7.45 -8.00 4.75
C HIS A 45 -8.29 -6.72 4.65
N LEU A 46 -8.15 -5.96 3.56
CA LEU A 46 -8.76 -4.63 3.37
C LEU A 46 -9.72 -4.60 2.17
N GLY A 47 -9.76 -5.66 1.36
CA GLY A 47 -10.53 -5.72 0.12
C GLY A 47 -10.14 -4.62 -0.85
N THR A 48 -11.15 -3.99 -1.47
CA THR A 48 -10.99 -2.91 -2.44
C THR A 48 -10.28 -1.67 -1.90
N ARG A 49 -10.27 -1.47 -0.57
CA ARG A 49 -9.57 -0.33 0.07
C ARG A 49 -8.05 -0.50 0.10
N ALA A 50 -7.53 -1.71 -0.15
CA ALA A 50 -6.09 -1.99 -0.18
C ALA A 50 -5.34 -1.10 -1.19
N ARG A 51 -5.93 -0.81 -2.35
CA ARG A 51 -5.33 0.00 -3.41
C ARG A 51 -4.99 1.42 -2.96
N GLY A 52 -5.94 2.11 -2.35
CA GLY A 52 -5.74 3.47 -1.81
C GLY A 52 -4.78 3.48 -0.63
N TYR A 53 -4.86 2.46 0.22
CA TYR A 53 -3.98 2.32 1.38
C TYR A 53 -2.51 2.10 0.97
N CYS A 54 -2.26 1.23 0.01
CA CYS A 54 -0.93 0.97 -0.54
C CYS A 54 -0.34 2.18 -1.27
N ASN A 55 -1.16 3.02 -1.93
CA ASN A 55 -0.69 4.29 -2.52
C ASN A 55 -0.10 5.23 -1.46
N LEU A 56 -0.81 5.39 -0.33
CA LEU A 56 -0.37 6.26 0.76
C LEU A 56 0.86 5.70 1.47
N LEU A 57 0.95 4.38 1.64
CA LEU A 57 2.13 3.73 2.21
C LEU A 57 3.35 3.87 1.30
N HIS A 58 3.20 3.60 0.01
CA HIS A 58 4.29 3.74 -0.96
C HIS A 58 4.86 5.16 -0.93
N LYS A 59 4.00 6.18 -1.00
CA LYS A 59 4.43 7.59 -0.90
C LYS A 59 5.20 7.89 0.37
N ARG A 60 4.80 7.33 1.51
CA ARG A 60 5.52 7.54 2.77
C ARG A 60 6.86 6.81 2.81
N ALA A 61 6.95 5.64 2.19
CA ALA A 61 8.16 4.83 2.19
C ALA A 61 9.21 5.31 1.17
N THR A 62 8.77 5.71 -0.03
CA THR A 62 9.65 6.07 -1.16
C THR A 62 9.66 7.57 -1.47
N GLY A 63 8.69 8.33 -0.97
CA GLY A 63 8.49 9.74 -1.31
C GLY A 63 7.57 9.99 -2.52
N HIS A 64 7.32 8.97 -3.35
CA HIS A 64 6.60 9.09 -4.63
C HIS A 64 5.36 8.20 -4.70
N TYR A 65 4.42 8.47 -5.61
CA TYR A 65 3.32 7.55 -5.85
C TYR A 65 3.77 6.39 -6.74
N PRO A 66 3.26 5.17 -6.51
CA PRO A 66 3.58 4.03 -7.36
C PRO A 66 2.95 4.23 -8.74
N GLY A 67 3.78 4.14 -9.79
CA GLY A 67 3.35 4.41 -11.16
C GLY A 67 3.59 5.84 -11.64
N GLU A 68 4.27 6.71 -10.88
CA GLU A 68 4.84 7.96 -11.43
C GLU A 68 5.88 7.69 -12.54
N HIS A 69 6.31 6.43 -12.70
CA HIS A 69 6.98 5.96 -13.91
C HIS A 69 5.96 5.36 -14.89
N LEU A 70 5.18 6.21 -15.55
CA LEU A 70 4.50 5.84 -16.80
C LEU A 70 5.09 6.72 -17.92
N PRO A 71 5.95 6.17 -18.79
CA PRO A 71 6.31 6.85 -20.03
C PRO A 71 5.08 6.89 -20.96
N ASP A 72 4.77 8.11 -21.39
CA ASP A 72 3.98 8.50 -22.56
C ASP A 72 2.51 8.03 -22.65
N GLY A 73 1.60 9.00 -22.50
CA GLY A 73 0.29 8.98 -23.14
C GLY A 73 -0.83 8.19 -22.44
N GLY A 74 -1.58 8.83 -21.56
CA GLY A 74 -2.93 8.35 -21.21
C GLY A 74 -3.31 8.57 -19.75
N GLY A 75 -4.31 9.42 -19.55
CA GLY A 75 -4.72 9.90 -18.23
C GLY A 75 -5.24 8.85 -17.24
N GLY A 76 -5.35 9.28 -15.99
CA GLY A 76 -6.00 8.50 -14.92
C GLY A 76 -5.76 9.12 -13.56
N GLY A 77 -6.67 10.00 -13.15
CA GLY A 77 -6.53 10.91 -12.02
C GLY A 77 -6.29 10.30 -10.64
N HIS A 78 -5.57 11.06 -9.83
CA HIS A 78 -5.68 11.10 -8.38
C HIS A 78 -6.23 12.49 -8.03
N ALA A 79 -7.55 12.56 -7.84
CA ALA A 79 -8.28 13.77 -7.51
C ALA A 79 -7.82 14.36 -6.16
N ALA A 80 -7.81 15.69 -6.11
CA ALA A 80 -7.59 16.54 -4.95
C ALA A 80 -8.63 16.33 -3.84
#